data_AF-A0A7V9U4L2-F1
#
_entry.id   AF-A0A7V9U4L2-F1
#
_cell.length_a   1.000
_cell.length_b   1.000
_cell.length_c   1.000
_cell.angle_alpha   90.00
_cell.angle_beta   90.00
_cell.angle_gamma   90.00
#
_symmetry.space_group_name_H-M   'P 1'
#
loop_
_entity.id
_entity.type
_entity.pdbx_description
1 polymer ?
#
loop_
_entity_poly.entity_id
_entity_poly.type
_entity_poly.pdbx_seq_one_letter_code
_entity_poly.pdbx_strand_id
1 'polypeptide(L)'
;MSPTRRSWLLALPVFALLLWTVAFPNVAVIAGSFENGLGHWREFLASPSDREALTTSIGISVASVIASVLVGVPLAFLLSRFEFRGRRILRAVATLPAALPPLVGVISFLFLYGESGIVTRSVQNVLGMSEAPWRLTGVWAIIFVHAYTMYVYVFLFVSAGLERFDTTLDEAASGLGAGSWVRLRRVTMPLLTPALAGSMLLVFMTSLGSFSAPYVFGGGIRVLSTQIVASKLNGSLGLAYVETTVLALSAVAGLILFRRLERKRKYTSSGKGSATRRVLKSRRTQLFAAVLSIATVIVLVLPHLMIILVSFAVDGAWTTQVLPPEYTFENYRRLVAESQLWKPIVNSVSMAVIAT
;
A
#
# COMPACT_ATOMS: atom_id res chain seq x y z
N MET A 1 -34.29 -34.27 -4.90
CA MET A 1 -33.68 -33.38 -3.88
C MET A 1 -34.05 -31.95 -4.23
N SER A 2 -34.59 -31.17 -3.28
CA SER A 2 -34.93 -29.76 -3.53
C SER A 2 -33.67 -28.95 -3.88
N PRO A 3 -33.76 -27.93 -4.74
CA PRO A 3 -32.64 -27.03 -5.10
C PRO A 3 -31.92 -26.47 -3.86
N THR A 4 -32.66 -26.22 -2.79
CA THR A 4 -32.16 -25.73 -1.50
C THR A 4 -31.20 -26.70 -0.80
N ARG A 5 -31.44 -28.02 -0.85
CA ARG A 5 -30.57 -29.02 -0.21
C ARG A 5 -29.21 -29.14 -0.90
N ARG A 6 -29.16 -28.93 -2.23
CA ARG A 6 -27.90 -28.93 -3.00
C ARG A 6 -27.05 -27.70 -2.70
N SER A 7 -27.67 -26.53 -2.52
CA SER A 7 -26.96 -25.30 -2.13
C SER A 7 -26.29 -25.43 -0.76
N TRP A 8 -26.96 -26.05 0.22
CA TRP A 8 -26.39 -26.28 1.55
C TRP A 8 -25.22 -27.27 1.54
N LEU A 9 -25.30 -28.34 0.73
CA LEU A 9 -24.22 -29.32 0.58
C LEU A 9 -22.96 -28.70 -0.06
N LEU A 10 -23.11 -27.72 -0.96
CA LEU A 10 -21.99 -26.98 -1.54
C LEU A 10 -21.45 -25.89 -0.61
N ALA A 11 -22.29 -25.31 0.25
CA ALA A 11 -21.89 -24.27 1.19
C ALA A 11 -21.17 -24.84 2.42
N LEU A 12 -21.50 -26.06 2.87
CA LEU A 12 -20.97 -26.64 4.10
C LEU A 12 -19.43 -26.76 4.12
N PRO A 13 -18.75 -27.25 3.06
CA PRO A 13 -17.28 -27.29 3.02
C PRO A 13 -16.66 -25.90 3.06
N VAL A 14 -17.28 -24.92 2.40
CA VAL A 14 -16.82 -23.52 2.41
C VAL A 14 -16.95 -22.94 3.81
N PHE A 15 -18.08 -23.15 4.48
CA PHE A 15 -18.27 -22.72 5.88
C PHE A 15 -17.28 -23.40 6.82
N ALA A 16 -17.08 -24.71 6.70
CA ALA A 16 -16.11 -25.45 7.52
C ALA A 16 -14.69 -24.91 7.32
N LEU A 17 -14.30 -24.64 6.07
CA LEU A 17 -13.01 -24.05 5.74
C LEU A 17 -12.86 -22.66 6.37
N LEU A 18 -13.84 -21.77 6.21
CA LEU A 18 -13.81 -20.42 6.81
C LEU A 18 -13.80 -20.47 8.34
N LEU A 19 -14.53 -21.40 8.95
CA LEU A 19 -14.52 -21.59 10.40
C LEU A 19 -13.13 -22.02 10.87
N TRP A 20 -12.48 -22.94 10.16
CA TRP A 20 -11.15 -23.42 10.49
C TRP A 20 -10.05 -22.37 10.24
N THR A 21 -10.03 -21.73 9.07
CA THR A 21 -8.91 -20.86 8.67
C THR A 21 -9.05 -19.42 9.14
N VAL A 22 -10.28 -18.95 9.41
CA VAL A 22 -10.54 -17.58 9.82
C VAL A 22 -11.07 -17.52 11.23
N ALA A 23 -12.19 -18.18 11.53
CA ALA A 23 -12.85 -18.00 12.82
C ALA A 23 -12.01 -18.58 13.97
N PHE A 24 -11.54 -19.82 13.84
CA PHE A 24 -10.76 -20.51 14.87
C PHE A 24 -9.51 -19.75 15.32
N PRO A 25 -8.57 -19.31 14.44
CA PRO A 25 -7.38 -18.59 14.91
C PRO A 25 -7.71 -17.24 15.54
N ASN A 26 -8.72 -16.51 15.04
CA ASN A 26 -9.14 -15.25 15.64
C ASN A 26 -9.76 -15.47 17.03
N VAL A 27 -10.62 -16.48 17.19
CA VAL A 27 -11.19 -16.84 18.49
C VAL A 27 -10.11 -17.31 19.45
N ALA A 28 -9.13 -18.11 18.98
CA ALA A 28 -8.02 -18.58 19.81
C ALA A 28 -7.15 -17.42 20.32
N VAL A 29 -6.83 -16.44 19.47
CA VAL A 29 -6.09 -15.23 19.87
C VAL A 29 -6.88 -14.41 20.89
N ILE A 30 -8.18 -14.20 20.65
CA ILE A 30 -9.04 -13.46 21.58
C ILE A 30 -9.14 -14.21 22.92
N ALA A 31 -9.35 -15.52 22.91
CA ALA A 31 -9.42 -16.33 24.12
C ALA A 31 -8.09 -16.33 24.89
N GLY A 32 -6.96 -16.46 24.19
CA GLY A 32 -5.62 -16.39 24.78
C GLY A 32 -5.33 -15.02 25.43
N SER A 33 -5.91 -13.93 24.91
CA SER A 33 -5.83 -12.60 25.56
C SER A 33 -6.48 -12.55 26.95
N PHE A 34 -7.34 -13.51 27.29
CA PHE A 34 -8.05 -13.63 28.57
C PHE A 34 -7.60 -14.82 29.44
N GLU A 35 -6.52 -15.53 29.07
CA GLU A 35 -6.06 -16.72 29.81
C GLU A 35 -5.75 -16.40 31.29
N ASN A 36 -5.20 -15.21 31.56
CA ASN A 36 -4.98 -14.67 32.91
C ASN A 36 -6.06 -13.63 33.31
N GLY A 37 -7.31 -13.84 32.88
CA GLY A 37 -8.41 -12.88 33.03
C GLY A 37 -8.08 -11.53 32.38
N LEU A 38 -8.08 -10.45 33.17
CA LEU A 38 -7.72 -9.10 32.69
C LEU A 38 -6.25 -8.73 32.94
N GLY A 39 -5.41 -9.67 33.38
CA GLY A 39 -4.00 -9.41 33.71
C GLY A 39 -3.22 -8.79 32.56
N HIS A 40 -3.17 -9.47 31.41
CA HIS A 40 -2.46 -8.98 30.22
C HIS A 40 -3.06 -7.68 29.66
N TRP A 41 -4.38 -7.49 29.77
CA TRP A 41 -5.04 -6.25 29.38
C TRP A 41 -4.61 -5.07 30.26
N ARG A 42 -4.50 -5.27 31.59
CA ARG A 42 -4.00 -4.24 32.51
C ARG A 42 -2.54 -3.92 32.24
N GLU A 43 -1.73 -4.94 31.95
CA GLU A 43 -0.31 -4.79 31.60
C GLU A 43 -0.14 -3.97 30.32
N PHE A 44 -0.86 -4.31 29.25
CA PHE A 44 -0.90 -3.54 28.00
C PHE A 44 -1.31 -2.07 28.23
N LEU A 45 -2.36 -1.83 29.03
CA LEU A 45 -2.84 -0.48 29.31
C LEU A 45 -1.87 0.33 30.19
N ALA A 46 -1.09 -0.32 31.04
CA ALA A 46 -0.09 0.31 31.90
C ALA A 46 1.21 0.62 31.14
N SER A 47 1.56 -0.21 30.15
CA SER A 47 2.78 -0.15 29.36
C SER A 47 2.84 1.12 28.48
N PRO A 48 3.83 2.01 28.67
CA PRO A 48 4.04 3.16 27.79
C PRO A 48 4.36 2.74 26.35
N SER A 49 5.15 1.69 26.16
CA SER A 49 5.55 1.19 24.84
C SER A 49 4.37 0.66 24.03
N ASP A 50 3.39 0.02 24.67
CA ASP A 50 2.23 -0.53 23.95
C ASP A 50 1.22 0.56 23.58
N ARG A 51 1.06 1.58 24.44
CA ARG A 51 0.28 2.78 24.12
C ARG A 51 0.91 3.59 22.99
N GLU A 52 2.23 3.72 22.99
CA GLU A 52 2.97 4.31 21.87
C GLU A 52 2.78 3.49 20.60
N ALA A 53 2.89 2.16 20.67
CA ALA A 53 2.67 1.28 19.53
C ALA A 53 1.27 1.44 18.93
N LEU A 54 0.23 1.48 19.76
CA LEU A 54 -1.15 1.68 19.33
C LEU A 54 -1.34 3.04 18.65
N THR A 55 -0.95 4.12 19.32
CA THR A 55 -1.16 5.49 18.81
C THR A 55 -0.35 5.75 17.54
N THR A 56 0.89 5.27 17.48
CA THR A 56 1.76 5.41 16.31
C THR A 56 1.26 4.59 15.13
N SER A 57 0.74 3.37 15.36
CA SER A 57 0.15 2.54 14.29
C SER A 57 -1.06 3.21 13.65
N ILE A 58 -1.96 3.77 14.47
CA ILE A 58 -3.13 4.50 13.99
C ILE A 58 -2.68 5.78 13.25
N GLY A 59 -1.76 6.54 13.85
CA GLY A 59 -1.23 7.78 13.27
C GLY A 59 -0.57 7.56 11.89
N ILE A 60 0.31 6.56 11.78
CA ILE A 60 0.94 6.16 10.51
C ILE A 60 -0.12 5.73 9.50
N SER A 61 -1.14 4.97 9.92
CA SER A 61 -2.19 4.49 9.03
C SER A 61 -3.04 5.62 8.46
N VAL A 62 -3.42 6.59 9.29
CA VAL A 62 -4.15 7.79 8.83
C VAL A 62 -3.27 8.64 7.91
N ALA A 63 -2.01 8.87 8.27
CA ALA A 63 -1.09 9.65 7.44
C ALA A 63 -0.81 8.96 6.09
N SER A 64 -0.71 7.63 6.08
CA SER A 64 -0.53 6.83 4.86
C SER A 64 -1.75 6.90 3.94
N VAL A 65 -2.97 6.93 4.49
CA VAL A 65 -4.20 7.20 3.72
C VAL A 65 -4.12 8.57 3.05
N ILE A 66 -3.78 9.61 3.81
CA ILE A 66 -3.68 10.98 3.29
C ILE A 66 -2.64 11.04 2.16
N ALA A 67 -1.44 10.52 2.40
CA ALA A 67 -0.36 10.52 1.42
C ALA A 67 -0.74 9.74 0.14
N SER A 68 -1.35 8.57 0.30
CA SER A 68 -1.83 7.75 -0.82
C SER A 68 -2.93 8.45 -1.62
N VAL A 69 -3.82 9.20 -0.97
CA VAL A 69 -4.88 9.99 -1.63
C VAL A 69 -4.30 11.18 -2.38
N LEU A 70 -3.33 11.87 -1.79
CA LEU A 70 -2.63 13.00 -2.42
C LEU A 70 -1.90 12.60 -3.71
N VAL A 71 -1.48 11.34 -3.85
CA VAL A 71 -0.84 10.82 -5.07
C VAL A 71 -1.88 10.17 -6.00
N GLY A 72 -2.71 9.26 -5.47
CA GLY A 72 -3.60 8.43 -6.26
C GLY A 72 -4.76 9.20 -6.92
N VAL A 73 -5.32 10.21 -6.24
CA VAL A 73 -6.42 11.01 -6.80
C VAL A 73 -5.95 11.85 -7.99
N PRO A 74 -4.91 12.69 -7.89
CA PRO A 74 -4.43 13.45 -9.04
C PRO A 74 -4.06 12.55 -10.22
N LEU A 75 -3.41 11.41 -9.96
CA LEU A 75 -3.03 10.46 -11.00
C LEU A 75 -4.26 9.83 -11.68
N ALA A 76 -5.30 9.47 -10.92
CA ALA A 76 -6.56 8.95 -11.46
C ALA A 76 -7.26 9.98 -12.35
N PHE A 77 -7.32 11.25 -11.91
CA PHE A 77 -7.90 12.33 -12.71
C PHE A 77 -7.10 12.58 -13.99
N LEU A 78 -5.77 12.68 -13.88
CA LEU A 78 -4.87 12.87 -15.03
C LEU A 78 -5.07 11.77 -16.07
N LEU A 79 -5.04 10.51 -15.62
CA LEU A 79 -5.07 9.34 -16.49
C LEU A 79 -6.47 8.89 -16.91
N SER A 80 -7.55 9.41 -16.31
CA SER A 80 -8.93 9.07 -16.71
C SER A 80 -9.56 10.17 -17.55
N ARG A 81 -9.27 11.44 -17.27
CA ARG A 81 -9.96 12.59 -17.91
C ARG A 81 -9.22 13.19 -19.11
N PHE A 82 -7.91 13.00 -19.22
CA PHE A 82 -7.09 13.67 -20.24
C PHE A 82 -6.43 12.70 -21.22
N GLU A 83 -6.40 13.06 -22.51
CA GLU A 83 -5.61 12.39 -23.54
C GLU A 83 -4.31 13.15 -23.83
N PHE A 84 -3.17 12.44 -23.77
CA PHE A 84 -1.83 12.97 -24.07
C PHE A 84 -0.84 11.83 -24.43
N ARG A 85 0.28 12.19 -25.06
CA ARG A 85 1.32 11.22 -25.47
C ARG A 85 1.96 10.55 -24.24
N GLY A 86 2.11 9.22 -24.28
CA GLY A 86 2.70 8.44 -23.17
C GLY A 86 1.70 8.03 -22.07
N ARG A 87 0.44 8.48 -22.13
CA ARG A 87 -0.60 8.11 -21.16
C ARG A 87 -0.74 6.60 -20.95
N ARG A 88 -0.72 5.81 -22.04
CA ARG A 88 -0.87 4.34 -21.97
C ARG A 88 0.26 3.70 -21.16
N ILE A 89 1.49 4.18 -21.36
CA ILE A 89 2.67 3.73 -20.61
C ILE A 89 2.54 4.14 -19.15
N LEU A 90 2.23 5.42 -18.88
CA LEU A 90 2.06 5.90 -17.51
C LEU A 90 0.94 5.14 -16.77
N ARG A 91 -0.17 4.82 -17.45
CA ARG A 91 -1.27 4.03 -16.86
C ARG A 91 -0.84 2.60 -16.49
N ALA A 92 -0.04 1.95 -17.34
CA ALA A 92 0.50 0.62 -17.05
C ALA A 92 1.55 0.66 -15.92
N VAL A 93 2.41 1.68 -15.92
CA VAL A 93 3.45 1.87 -14.90
C VAL A 93 2.85 2.26 -13.54
N ALA A 94 1.77 3.02 -13.53
CA ALA A 94 1.01 3.40 -12.32
C ALA A 94 0.46 2.21 -11.53
N THR A 95 0.35 1.03 -12.16
CA THR A 95 -0.08 -0.20 -11.47
C THR A 95 1.06 -1.07 -11.00
N LEU A 96 2.31 -0.81 -11.43
CA LEU A 96 3.47 -1.63 -11.09
C LEU A 96 3.72 -1.79 -9.59
N PRO A 97 3.55 -0.76 -8.73
CA PRO A 97 3.78 -0.94 -7.28
C PRO A 97 2.91 -2.03 -6.64
N ALA A 98 1.73 -2.33 -7.21
CA ALA A 98 0.88 -3.42 -6.72
C ALA A 98 1.46 -4.82 -6.98
N ALA A 99 2.43 -4.95 -7.89
CA ALA A 99 3.08 -6.21 -8.22
C ALA A 99 4.25 -6.54 -7.29
N LEU A 100 4.77 -5.56 -6.53
CA LEU A 100 5.87 -5.79 -5.60
C LEU A 100 5.34 -6.50 -4.33
N PRO A 101 5.90 -7.66 -3.95
CA PRO A 101 5.70 -8.18 -2.62
C PRO A 101 6.10 -7.12 -1.58
N PRO A 102 5.38 -6.98 -0.44
CA PRO A 102 5.59 -5.87 0.49
C PRO A 102 7.03 -5.69 0.95
N LEU A 103 7.70 -6.79 1.34
CA LEU A 103 9.10 -6.76 1.78
C LEU A 103 10.05 -6.36 0.65
N VAL A 104 9.83 -6.89 -0.55
CA VAL A 104 10.65 -6.59 -1.73
C VAL A 104 10.58 -5.09 -2.07
N GLY A 105 9.37 -4.52 -2.00
CA GLY A 105 9.19 -3.07 -2.14
C GLY A 105 9.95 -2.28 -1.08
N VAL A 106 9.86 -2.66 0.19
CA VAL A 106 10.59 -1.99 1.29
C VAL A 106 12.12 -2.05 1.08
N ILE A 107 12.66 -3.22 0.75
CA ILE A 107 14.10 -3.40 0.53
C ILE A 107 14.59 -2.59 -0.68
N SER A 108 13.79 -2.49 -1.75
CA SER A 108 14.14 -1.63 -2.88
C SER A 108 14.29 -0.16 -2.48
N PHE A 109 13.44 0.33 -1.56
CA PHE A 109 13.55 1.69 -1.02
C PHE A 109 14.79 1.85 -0.15
N LEU A 110 15.20 0.82 0.59
CA LEU A 110 16.43 0.85 1.38
C LEU A 110 17.65 1.03 0.47
N PHE A 111 17.77 0.24 -0.59
CA PHE A 111 18.89 0.37 -1.53
C PHE A 111 18.86 1.63 -2.39
N LEU A 112 17.67 2.22 -2.59
CA LEU A 112 17.52 3.38 -3.45
C LEU A 112 17.67 4.70 -2.67
N TYR A 113 16.99 4.81 -1.54
CA TYR A 113 16.81 6.04 -0.77
C TYR A 113 17.35 5.96 0.66
N GLY A 114 17.84 4.80 1.10
CA GLY A 114 18.54 4.66 2.39
C GLY A 114 19.80 5.53 2.45
N GLU A 115 20.42 5.61 3.62
CA GLU A 115 21.61 6.45 3.87
C GLU A 115 22.76 6.15 2.89
N SER A 116 22.95 4.87 2.54
CA SER A 116 23.91 4.39 1.53
C SER A 116 23.29 4.13 0.15
N GLY A 117 22.05 4.54 -0.07
CA GLY A 117 21.30 4.23 -1.29
C GLY A 117 21.77 5.00 -2.52
N ILE A 118 21.45 4.48 -3.71
CA ILE A 118 21.91 5.05 -5.00
C ILE A 118 21.52 6.51 -5.14
N VAL A 119 20.27 6.87 -4.86
CA VAL A 119 19.79 8.25 -5.00
C VAL A 119 20.46 9.15 -3.98
N THR A 120 20.57 8.70 -2.74
CA THR A 120 21.23 9.44 -1.65
C THR A 120 22.68 9.76 -1.99
N ARG A 121 23.44 8.76 -2.47
CA ARG A 121 24.83 8.93 -2.88
C ARG A 121 24.99 9.76 -4.15
N SER A 122 24.08 9.61 -5.11
CA SER A 122 24.09 10.43 -6.32
C SER A 122 23.95 11.91 -5.97
N VAL A 123 23.01 12.23 -5.07
CA VAL A 123 22.83 13.61 -4.60
C VAL A 123 24.01 14.07 -3.76
N GLN A 124 24.52 13.23 -2.86
CA GLN A 124 25.72 13.53 -2.07
C GLN A 124 26.91 13.90 -2.97
N ASN A 125 27.18 13.12 -4.01
CA ASN A 125 28.29 13.34 -4.94
C ASN A 125 28.10 14.59 -5.81
N VAL A 126 26.89 14.80 -6.34
CA VAL A 126 26.58 15.97 -7.17
C VAL A 126 26.68 17.27 -6.36
N LEU A 127 26.31 17.24 -5.08
CA LEU A 127 26.36 18.40 -4.19
C LEU A 127 27.69 18.53 -3.42
N GLY A 128 28.61 17.57 -3.57
CA GLY A 128 29.91 17.58 -2.88
C GLY A 128 29.81 17.48 -1.34
N MET A 129 28.82 16.77 -0.82
CA MET A 129 28.56 16.67 0.62
C MET A 129 29.43 15.60 1.31
N SER A 130 29.94 15.90 2.51
CA SER A 130 30.74 14.96 3.31
C SER A 130 29.90 13.85 3.95
N GLU A 131 28.64 14.13 4.24
CA GLU A 131 27.68 13.20 4.85
C GLU A 131 26.47 12.98 3.93
N ALA A 132 25.73 11.89 4.19
CA ALA A 132 24.51 11.61 3.45
C ALA A 132 23.49 12.75 3.64
N PRO A 133 22.87 13.28 2.57
CA PRO A 133 21.94 14.40 2.66
C PRO A 133 20.66 14.09 3.46
N TRP A 134 20.33 12.80 3.64
CA TRP A 134 19.22 12.36 4.46
C TRP A 134 19.41 10.93 4.96
N ARG A 135 18.63 10.55 5.97
CA ARG A 135 18.52 9.18 6.48
C ARG A 135 17.06 8.74 6.39
N LEU A 136 16.78 7.66 5.67
CA LEU A 136 15.44 7.14 5.51
C LEU A 136 15.06 6.31 6.74
N THR A 137 14.68 6.99 7.82
CA THR A 137 14.28 6.39 9.09
C THR A 137 13.13 7.18 9.72
N GLY A 138 12.37 6.53 10.59
CA GLY A 138 11.28 7.15 11.34
C GLY A 138 9.90 7.08 10.66
N VAL A 139 8.94 7.81 11.24
CA VAL A 139 7.52 7.85 10.82
C VAL A 139 7.41 8.25 9.35
N TRP A 140 8.17 9.27 8.93
CA TRP A 140 8.12 9.81 7.58
C TRP A 140 8.65 8.85 6.52
N ALA A 141 9.67 8.06 6.85
CA ALA A 141 10.17 7.01 5.97
C ALA A 141 9.08 5.94 5.72
N ILE A 142 8.39 5.52 6.77
CA ILE A 142 7.28 4.56 6.66
C ILE A 142 6.15 5.13 5.79
N ILE A 143 5.73 6.37 6.05
CA ILE A 143 4.67 7.04 5.26
C ILE A 143 5.08 7.18 3.79
N PHE A 144 6.34 7.52 3.50
CA PHE A 144 6.84 7.63 2.13
C PHE A 144 6.75 6.30 1.38
N VAL A 145 7.18 5.21 2.01
CA VAL A 145 7.10 3.86 1.44
C VAL A 145 5.65 3.41 1.28
N HIS A 146 4.79 3.67 2.26
CA HIS A 146 3.35 3.39 2.16
C HIS A 146 2.69 4.21 1.04
N ALA A 147 3.02 5.48 0.89
CA ALA A 147 2.49 6.31 -0.18
C ALA A 147 2.81 5.70 -1.55
N TYR A 148 4.06 5.27 -1.77
CA TYR A 148 4.45 4.60 -3.02
C TYR A 148 3.75 3.25 -3.23
N THR A 149 3.70 2.42 -2.20
CA THR A 149 3.17 1.05 -2.33
C THR A 149 1.65 1.00 -2.35
N MET A 150 0.96 2.00 -1.78
CA MET A 150 -0.49 1.95 -1.54
C MET A 150 -1.31 3.00 -2.32
N TYR A 151 -0.70 4.02 -2.95
CA TYR A 151 -1.46 4.97 -3.79
C TYR A 151 -2.23 4.27 -4.91
N VAL A 152 -1.71 3.13 -5.38
CA VAL A 152 -2.29 2.34 -6.48
C VAL A 152 -3.72 1.90 -6.16
N TYR A 153 -4.04 1.62 -4.89
CA TYR A 153 -5.40 1.29 -4.47
C TYR A 153 -6.36 2.46 -4.68
N VAL A 154 -5.93 3.68 -4.31
CA VAL A 154 -6.70 4.90 -4.55
C VAL A 154 -6.82 5.17 -6.05
N PHE A 155 -5.72 5.06 -6.77
CA PHE A 155 -5.69 5.25 -8.22
C PHE A 155 -6.70 4.34 -8.95
N LEU A 156 -6.70 3.04 -8.65
CA LEU A 156 -7.58 2.07 -9.31
C LEU A 156 -9.05 2.30 -8.97
N PHE A 157 -9.38 2.48 -7.69
CA PHE A 157 -10.77 2.69 -7.25
C PHE A 157 -11.34 4.00 -7.81
N VAL A 158 -10.57 5.08 -7.73
CA VAL A 158 -11.01 6.40 -8.23
C VAL A 158 -11.10 6.40 -9.75
N SER A 159 -10.18 5.75 -10.47
CA SER A 159 -10.28 5.60 -11.92
C SER A 159 -11.52 4.81 -12.32
N ALA A 160 -11.82 3.69 -11.64
CA ALA A 160 -13.04 2.92 -11.87
C ALA A 160 -14.30 3.74 -11.57
N GLY A 161 -14.29 4.57 -10.52
CA GLY A 161 -15.36 5.51 -10.23
C GLY A 161 -15.54 6.56 -11.34
N LEU A 162 -14.44 7.16 -11.78
CA LEU A 162 -14.43 8.15 -12.86
C LEU A 162 -14.93 7.59 -14.20
N GLU A 163 -14.62 6.33 -14.52
CA GLU A 163 -15.07 5.66 -15.74
C GLU A 163 -16.56 5.26 -15.69
N ARG A 164 -17.14 5.08 -14.49
CA ARG A 164 -18.55 4.72 -14.30
C ARG A 164 -19.52 5.91 -14.30
N PHE A 165 -19.03 7.12 -14.01
CA PHE A 165 -19.91 8.29 -13.87
C PHE A 165 -20.08 9.05 -15.19
N ASP A 166 -21.35 9.31 -15.53
CA ASP A 166 -21.74 10.13 -16.67
C ASP A 166 -21.22 11.59 -16.53
N THR A 167 -20.71 12.15 -17.62
CA THR A 167 -20.21 13.53 -17.68
C THR A 167 -21.33 14.58 -17.73
N THR A 168 -22.59 14.17 -17.94
CA THR A 168 -23.75 15.07 -18.01
C THR A 168 -23.88 16.03 -16.83
N LEU A 169 -23.63 15.59 -15.59
CA LEU A 169 -23.67 16.48 -14.42
C LEU A 169 -22.55 17.52 -14.42
N ASP A 170 -21.36 17.17 -14.92
CA ASP A 170 -20.23 18.08 -15.08
C ASP A 170 -20.46 19.09 -16.22
N GLU A 171 -21.14 18.66 -17.28
CA GLU A 171 -21.54 19.49 -18.42
C GLU A 171 -22.67 20.46 -18.06
N ALA A 172 -23.70 19.98 -17.35
CA ALA A 172 -24.80 20.82 -16.85
C ALA A 172 -24.27 21.91 -15.90
N ALA A 173 -23.40 21.55 -14.96
CA ALA A 173 -22.74 22.53 -14.10
C ALA A 173 -21.91 23.54 -14.90
N SER A 174 -21.25 23.11 -15.99
CA SER A 174 -20.52 24.01 -16.89
C SER A 174 -21.45 24.99 -17.60
N GLY A 175 -22.62 24.53 -18.07
CA GLY A 175 -23.63 25.35 -18.74
C GLY A 175 -24.24 26.41 -17.81
N LEU A 176 -24.28 26.13 -16.50
CA LEU A 176 -24.65 27.08 -15.45
C LEU A 176 -23.51 28.04 -15.05
N GLY A 177 -22.37 28.03 -15.76
CA GLY A 177 -21.23 28.91 -15.50
C GLY A 177 -20.29 28.44 -14.39
N ALA A 178 -20.42 27.21 -13.88
CA ALA A 178 -19.53 26.72 -12.83
C ALA A 178 -18.11 26.45 -13.38
N GLY A 179 -17.12 27.14 -12.81
CA GLY A 179 -15.70 26.90 -13.13
C GLY A 179 -15.21 25.50 -12.75
N SER A 180 -14.06 25.09 -13.30
CA SER A 180 -13.51 23.73 -13.12
C SER A 180 -13.32 23.31 -11.66
N TRP A 181 -12.88 24.22 -10.79
CA TRP A 181 -12.72 23.94 -9.36
C TRP A 181 -14.07 23.71 -8.64
N VAL A 182 -15.09 24.50 -8.99
CA VAL A 182 -16.44 24.36 -8.44
C VAL A 182 -17.02 23.01 -8.85
N ARG A 183 -16.90 22.65 -10.13
CA ARG A 183 -17.37 21.34 -10.63
C ARG A 183 -16.64 20.17 -9.98
N LEU A 184 -15.32 20.25 -9.86
CA LEU A 184 -14.53 19.22 -9.18
C LEU A 184 -15.01 19.02 -7.74
N ARG A 185 -15.12 20.09 -6.95
CA ARG A 185 -15.45 20.02 -5.52
C ARG A 185 -16.92 19.72 -5.25
N ARG A 186 -17.86 20.27 -6.04
CA ARG A 186 -19.31 20.18 -5.77
C ARG A 186 -20.03 19.10 -6.57
N VAL A 187 -19.45 18.63 -7.69
CA VAL A 187 -20.07 17.60 -8.54
C VAL A 187 -19.24 16.34 -8.52
N THR A 188 -17.99 16.39 -8.97
CA THR A 188 -17.20 15.17 -9.21
C THR A 188 -16.74 14.48 -7.92
N MET A 189 -16.14 15.20 -6.97
CA MET A 189 -15.63 14.61 -5.72
C MET A 189 -16.74 13.99 -4.85
N PRO A 190 -17.92 14.61 -4.68
CA PRO A 190 -19.03 13.97 -3.98
C PRO A 190 -19.46 12.65 -4.62
N LEU A 191 -19.58 12.60 -5.95
CA LEU A 191 -19.90 11.37 -6.68
C LEU A 191 -18.84 10.28 -6.48
N LEU A 192 -17.56 10.65 -6.41
CA LEU A 192 -16.45 9.73 -6.12
C LEU A 192 -16.35 9.28 -4.66
N THR A 193 -17.19 9.79 -3.75
CA THR A 193 -17.09 9.46 -2.32
C THR A 193 -17.08 7.95 -2.04
N PRO A 194 -17.93 7.09 -2.66
CA PRO A 194 -17.91 5.65 -2.39
C PRO A 194 -16.58 5.00 -2.81
N ALA A 195 -16.06 5.37 -3.99
CA ALA A 195 -14.77 4.89 -4.49
C ALA A 195 -13.62 5.33 -3.58
N LEU A 196 -13.62 6.60 -3.16
CA LEU A 196 -12.63 7.14 -2.23
C LEU A 196 -12.70 6.43 -0.87
N ALA A 197 -13.88 6.29 -0.28
CA ALA A 197 -14.07 5.64 1.02
C ALA A 197 -13.58 4.19 1.00
N GLY A 198 -13.94 3.42 -0.04
CA GLY A 198 -13.46 2.04 -0.22
C GLY A 198 -11.94 1.96 -0.31
N SER A 199 -11.32 2.85 -1.10
CA SER A 199 -9.85 2.87 -1.22
C SER A 199 -9.13 3.35 0.05
N MET A 200 -9.65 4.37 0.74
CA MET A 200 -9.09 4.87 1.99
C MET A 200 -9.13 3.81 3.09
N LEU A 201 -10.24 3.07 3.18
CA LEU A 201 -10.37 1.95 4.10
C LEU A 201 -9.35 0.85 3.78
N LEU A 202 -9.19 0.50 2.50
CA LEU A 202 -8.21 -0.51 2.08
C LEU A 202 -6.77 -0.09 2.43
N VAL A 203 -6.39 1.16 2.14
CA VAL A 203 -5.08 1.71 2.50
C VAL A 203 -4.90 1.73 4.03
N PHE A 204 -5.92 2.14 4.79
CA PHE A 204 -5.88 2.17 6.25
C PHE A 204 -5.61 0.78 6.82
N MET A 205 -6.38 -0.23 6.39
CA MET A 205 -6.24 -1.61 6.88
C MET A 205 -4.89 -2.21 6.48
N THR A 206 -4.43 -1.93 5.26
CA THR A 206 -3.13 -2.42 4.76
C THR A 206 -1.96 -1.78 5.51
N SER A 207 -2.03 -0.47 5.78
CA SER A 207 -1.02 0.24 6.57
C SER A 207 -1.01 -0.18 8.03
N LEU A 208 -2.20 -0.43 8.62
CA LEU A 208 -2.32 -0.83 10.02
C LEU A 208 -1.68 -2.19 10.28
N GLY A 209 -1.81 -3.13 9.33
CA GLY A 209 -1.15 -4.43 9.36
C GLY A 209 0.27 -4.44 8.79
N SER A 210 0.85 -3.30 8.43
CA SER A 210 2.18 -3.23 7.81
C SER A 210 3.26 -3.62 8.80
N PHE A 211 4.08 -4.62 8.43
CA PHE A 211 5.23 -5.06 9.24
C PHE A 211 6.56 -4.65 8.62
N SER A 212 6.74 -4.88 7.32
CA SER A 212 8.05 -4.75 6.65
C SER A 212 8.60 -3.32 6.70
N ALA A 213 7.77 -2.30 6.41
CA ALA A 213 8.24 -0.91 6.40
C ALA A 213 8.61 -0.41 7.81
N PRO A 214 7.77 -0.60 8.85
CA PRO A 214 8.17 -0.27 10.23
C PRO A 214 9.37 -1.06 10.73
N TYR A 215 9.50 -2.33 10.36
CA TYR A 215 10.65 -3.15 10.77
C TYR A 215 11.98 -2.61 10.21
N VAL A 216 12.01 -2.25 8.93
CA VAL A 216 13.24 -1.79 8.26
C VAL A 216 13.53 -0.31 8.55
N PHE A 217 12.51 0.55 8.56
CA PHE A 217 12.69 2.00 8.63
C PHE A 217 12.26 2.61 9.96
N GLY A 218 11.73 1.84 10.92
CA GLY A 218 11.16 2.37 12.15
C GLY A 218 12.15 3.11 13.04
N GLY A 219 13.43 2.71 13.06
CA GLY A 219 14.48 3.45 13.76
C GLY A 219 14.22 3.67 15.25
N GLY A 220 13.55 2.72 15.92
CA GLY A 220 13.17 2.80 17.33
C GLY A 220 11.71 3.15 17.58
N ILE A 221 10.95 3.52 16.55
CA ILE A 221 9.49 3.69 16.65
C ILE A 221 8.84 2.35 16.90
N ARG A 222 7.85 2.36 17.80
CA ARG A 222 7.01 1.21 18.08
C ARG A 222 5.72 1.28 17.27
N VAL A 223 5.39 0.18 16.61
CA VAL A 223 4.06 -0.06 16.02
C VAL A 223 3.56 -1.43 16.47
N LEU A 224 2.26 -1.64 16.46
CA LEU A 224 1.62 -2.86 16.95
C LEU A 224 2.15 -4.10 16.22
N SER A 225 2.33 -4.04 14.90
CA SER A 225 2.80 -5.18 14.10
C SER A 225 4.19 -5.67 14.53
N THR A 226 5.14 -4.76 14.80
CA THR A 226 6.48 -5.11 15.28
C THR A 226 6.47 -5.45 16.76
N GLN A 227 5.61 -4.81 17.55
CA GLN A 227 5.46 -5.08 18.98
C GLN A 227 4.93 -6.50 19.23
N ILE A 228 3.96 -6.98 18.45
CA ILE A 228 3.43 -8.35 18.53
C ILE A 228 4.56 -9.38 18.37
N VAL A 229 5.45 -9.16 17.41
CA VAL A 229 6.60 -10.03 17.18
C VAL A 229 7.59 -9.92 18.34
N ALA A 230 7.87 -8.71 18.83
CA ALA A 230 8.77 -8.50 19.97
C ALA A 230 8.26 -9.20 21.23
N SER A 231 6.99 -9.01 21.61
CA SER A 231 6.36 -9.65 22.77
C SER A 231 6.35 -11.17 22.65
N LYS A 232 6.08 -11.71 21.45
CA LYS A 232 6.17 -13.15 21.19
C LYS A 232 7.59 -13.70 21.35
N LEU A 233 8.59 -13.03 20.78
CA LEU A 233 9.99 -13.47 20.84
C LEU A 233 10.58 -13.36 22.26
N ASN A 234 10.06 -12.43 23.08
CA ASN A 234 10.44 -12.27 24.48
C ASN A 234 9.74 -13.26 25.42
N GLY A 235 8.90 -14.18 24.91
CA GLY A 235 8.17 -15.16 25.71
C GLY A 235 6.85 -14.66 26.32
N SER A 236 6.48 -13.40 26.09
CA SER A 236 5.24 -12.79 26.60
C SER A 236 4.05 -13.08 25.67
N LEU A 237 3.68 -14.35 25.52
CA LEU A 237 2.59 -14.77 24.62
C LEU A 237 1.24 -14.14 24.96
N GLY A 238 0.91 -14.01 26.25
CA GLY A 238 -0.33 -13.36 26.69
C GLY A 238 -0.43 -11.90 26.24
N LEU A 239 0.67 -11.15 26.30
CA LEU A 239 0.73 -9.79 25.77
C LEU A 239 0.62 -9.77 24.25
N ALA A 240 1.31 -10.66 23.54
CA ALA A 240 1.21 -10.75 22.09
C ALA A 240 -0.25 -11.04 21.63
N TYR A 241 -1.02 -11.83 22.39
CA TYR A 241 -2.45 -12.03 22.14
C TYR A 241 -3.27 -10.76 22.35
N VAL A 242 -3.01 -10.00 23.41
CA VAL A 242 -3.67 -8.70 23.66
C VAL A 242 -3.35 -7.71 22.54
N GLU A 243 -2.08 -7.53 22.19
CA GLU A 243 -1.64 -6.63 21.12
C GLU A 243 -2.25 -6.99 19.77
N THR A 244 -2.31 -8.29 19.44
CA THR A 244 -2.96 -8.80 18.22
C THR A 244 -4.47 -8.52 18.24
N THR A 245 -5.11 -8.72 19.39
CA THR A 245 -6.54 -8.42 19.57
C THR A 245 -6.81 -6.93 19.42
N VAL A 246 -5.98 -6.07 20.02
CA VAL A 246 -6.08 -4.61 19.91
C VAL A 246 -5.89 -4.14 18.47
N LEU A 247 -4.94 -4.72 17.73
CA LEU A 247 -4.75 -4.45 16.31
C LEU A 247 -6.01 -4.79 15.50
N ALA A 248 -6.59 -5.97 15.72
CA ALA A 248 -7.82 -6.40 15.06
C ALA A 248 -9.01 -5.50 15.40
N LEU A 249 -9.19 -5.15 16.67
CA LEU A 249 -10.23 -4.22 17.13
C LEU A 249 -10.06 -2.83 16.50
N SER A 250 -8.82 -2.35 16.35
CA SER A 250 -8.52 -1.08 15.69
C SER A 250 -8.90 -1.11 14.20
N ALA A 251 -8.64 -2.23 13.51
CA ALA A 251 -9.06 -2.43 12.13
C ALA A 251 -10.59 -2.46 11.98
N VAL A 252 -11.28 -3.18 12.87
CA VAL A 252 -12.76 -3.24 12.90
C VAL A 252 -13.37 -1.88 13.23
N ALA A 253 -12.81 -1.14 14.19
CA ALA A 253 -13.25 0.21 14.53
C ALA A 253 -13.09 1.16 13.33
N GLY A 254 -11.96 1.09 12.62
CA GLY A 254 -11.74 1.80 11.36
C GLY A 254 -12.80 1.47 10.31
N LEU A 255 -13.05 0.17 10.07
CA LEU A 255 -14.08 -0.30 9.14
C LEU A 255 -15.48 0.24 9.49
N ILE A 256 -15.89 0.15 10.75
CA ILE A 256 -17.18 0.65 11.22
C ILE A 256 -17.28 2.16 11.02
N LEU A 257 -16.21 2.90 11.35
CA LEU A 257 -16.15 4.35 11.16
C LEU A 257 -16.30 4.72 9.68
N PHE A 258 -15.50 4.13 8.79
CA PHE A 258 -15.58 4.38 7.34
C PHE A 258 -16.98 4.05 6.78
N ARG A 259 -17.57 2.91 7.16
CA ARG A 259 -18.94 2.54 6.73
C ARG A 259 -19.99 3.53 7.24
N ARG A 260 -19.87 4.03 8.47
CA ARG A 260 -20.80 5.05 9.02
C ARG A 260 -20.68 6.38 8.28
N LEU A 261 -19.47 6.78 7.90
CA LEU A 261 -19.23 8.01 7.13
C LEU A 261 -19.77 7.90 5.70
N GLU A 262 -19.64 6.73 5.07
CA GLU A 262 -20.16 6.46 3.72
C GLU A 262 -21.69 6.43 3.67
N ARG A 263 -22.37 5.78 4.65
CA ARG A 263 -23.83 5.62 4.66
C ARG A 263 -24.60 6.93 4.64
N LYS A 264 -24.00 8.03 5.11
CA LYS A 264 -24.59 9.37 5.08
C LYS A 264 -24.60 10.00 3.68
N ARG A 265 -23.93 9.40 2.70
CA ARG A 265 -23.71 9.96 1.35
C ARG A 265 -24.16 8.97 0.27
N LYS A 266 -25.47 8.82 0.09
CA LYS A 266 -26.06 8.07 -1.03
C LYS A 266 -26.02 8.92 -2.30
N TYR A 267 -24.89 8.91 -3.00
CA TYR A 267 -24.80 9.45 -4.35
C TYR A 267 -25.10 8.34 -5.36
N THR A 268 -26.37 8.11 -5.67
CA THR A 268 -26.78 7.23 -6.76
C THR A 268 -26.67 8.01 -8.08
N SER A 269 -25.53 7.89 -8.76
CA SER A 269 -25.48 8.22 -10.19
C SER A 269 -25.84 6.95 -10.96
N SER A 270 -27.10 6.88 -11.38
CA SER A 270 -27.57 5.91 -12.36
C SER A 270 -27.59 6.63 -13.71
N GLY A 271 -26.44 6.67 -14.38
CA GLY A 271 -26.31 7.28 -15.71
C GLY A 271 -25.59 6.31 -16.64
N LYS A 272 -26.21 5.97 -17.77
CA LYS A 272 -25.59 5.20 -18.87
C LYS A 272 -24.73 6.11 -19.76
N GLY A 273 -23.90 6.97 -19.16
CA GLY A 273 -23.06 7.90 -19.89
C GLY A 273 -21.71 7.30 -20.25
N SER A 274 -21.22 7.60 -21.46
CA SER A 274 -19.84 7.29 -21.85
C SER A 274 -18.93 8.43 -21.40
N ALA A 275 -17.94 8.14 -20.56
CA ALA A 275 -16.94 9.12 -20.15
C ALA A 275 -16.19 9.67 -21.37
N THR A 276 -16.47 10.91 -21.79
CA THR A 276 -15.71 11.57 -22.85
C THR A 276 -14.42 12.16 -22.29
N ARG A 277 -13.30 11.85 -22.93
CA ARG A 277 -11.97 12.29 -22.51
C ARG A 277 -11.62 13.60 -23.20
N ARG A 278 -11.05 14.54 -22.44
CA ARG A 278 -10.66 15.85 -22.95
C ARG A 278 -9.24 15.77 -23.51
N VAL A 279 -9.08 16.09 -24.80
CA VAL A 279 -7.75 16.25 -25.41
C VAL A 279 -7.14 17.57 -24.92
N LEU A 280 -5.91 17.53 -24.40
CA LEU A 280 -5.18 18.74 -24.03
C LEU A 280 -4.88 19.56 -25.30
N LYS A 281 -5.46 20.76 -25.46
CA LYS A 281 -5.33 21.56 -26.69
C LYS A 281 -4.01 22.35 -26.79
N SER A 282 -3.45 22.80 -25.66
CA SER A 282 -2.26 23.66 -25.64
C SER A 282 -0.96 22.85 -25.72
N ARG A 283 -0.06 23.23 -26.63
CA ARG A 283 1.27 22.60 -26.79
C ARG A 283 2.12 22.69 -25.52
N ARG A 284 2.06 23.81 -24.79
CA ARG A 284 2.77 23.96 -23.50
C ARG A 284 2.24 22.98 -22.45
N THR A 285 0.92 22.84 -22.35
CA THR A 285 0.27 21.91 -21.42
C THR A 285 0.54 20.46 -21.79
N GLN A 286 0.56 20.12 -23.08
CA GLN A 286 0.95 18.80 -23.56
C GLN A 286 2.41 18.47 -23.22
N LEU A 287 3.34 19.42 -23.42
CA LEU A 287 4.74 19.22 -23.08
C LEU A 287 4.92 19.05 -21.57
N PHE A 288 4.30 19.92 -20.77
CA PHE A 288 4.33 19.82 -19.31
C PHE A 288 3.78 18.47 -18.83
N ALA A 289 2.62 18.05 -19.35
CA ALA A 289 2.04 16.74 -19.02
C ALA A 289 2.96 15.58 -19.43
N ALA A 290 3.63 15.68 -20.59
CA ALA A 290 4.58 14.66 -21.03
C ALA A 290 5.81 14.58 -20.11
N VAL A 291 6.42 15.72 -19.77
CA VAL A 291 7.57 15.78 -18.85
C VAL A 291 7.22 15.24 -17.47
N LEU A 292 6.09 15.68 -16.91
CA LEU A 292 5.61 15.19 -15.61
C LEU A 292 5.29 13.69 -15.65
N SER A 293 4.77 13.19 -16.77
CA SER A 293 4.52 11.77 -16.97
C SER A 293 5.81 10.97 -17.02
N ILE A 294 6.83 11.46 -17.72
CA ILE A 294 8.15 10.83 -17.76
C ILE A 294 8.77 10.80 -16.36
N ALA A 295 8.75 11.92 -15.63
CA ALA A 295 9.26 11.99 -14.27
C ALA A 295 8.54 10.99 -13.35
N THR A 296 7.21 10.94 -13.42
CA THR A 296 6.41 9.96 -12.66
C THR A 296 6.76 8.52 -13.04
N VAL A 297 6.89 8.21 -14.34
CA VAL A 297 7.30 6.88 -14.82
C VAL A 297 8.65 6.50 -14.25
N ILE A 298 9.64 7.41 -14.28
CA ILE A 298 10.97 7.16 -13.72
C ILE A 298 10.85 6.81 -12.24
N VAL A 299 10.19 7.64 -11.43
CA VAL A 299 10.03 7.40 -9.99
C VAL A 299 9.33 6.07 -9.70
N LEU A 300 8.33 5.70 -10.50
CA LEU A 300 7.58 4.46 -10.30
C LEU A 300 8.36 3.21 -10.70
N VAL A 301 9.16 3.30 -11.76
CA VAL A 301 9.96 2.18 -12.27
C VAL A 301 11.25 2.00 -11.45
N LEU A 302 11.79 3.07 -10.85
CA LEU A 302 13.09 3.06 -10.19
C LEU A 302 13.24 1.98 -9.10
N PRO A 303 12.27 1.76 -8.18
CA PRO A 303 12.38 0.69 -7.19
C PRO A 303 12.37 -0.73 -7.80
N HIS A 304 11.74 -0.91 -8.95
CA HIS A 304 11.74 -2.19 -9.67
C HIS A 304 13.09 -2.43 -10.33
N LEU A 305 13.63 -1.41 -11.02
CA LEU A 305 14.98 -1.47 -11.60
C LEU A 305 16.05 -1.66 -10.52
N MET A 306 15.85 -1.09 -9.34
CA MET A 306 16.74 -1.23 -8.19
C MET A 306 16.91 -2.70 -7.80
N ILE A 307 15.81 -3.46 -7.72
CA ILE A 307 15.85 -4.89 -7.37
C ILE A 307 16.59 -5.70 -8.44
N ILE A 308 16.31 -5.39 -9.71
CA ILE A 308 16.99 -6.04 -10.85
C ILE A 308 18.49 -5.71 -10.82
N LEU A 309 18.87 -4.47 -10.52
CA LEU A 309 20.28 -4.08 -10.42
C LEU A 309 20.98 -4.84 -9.27
N VAL A 310 20.36 -4.87 -8.08
CA VAL A 310 20.93 -5.51 -6.89
C VAL A 310 21.13 -7.00 -7.10
N SER A 311 20.25 -7.69 -7.85
CA SER A 311 20.38 -9.12 -8.07
C SER A 311 21.63 -9.53 -8.85
N PHE A 312 22.23 -8.62 -9.62
CA PHE A 312 23.49 -8.82 -10.31
C PHE A 312 24.72 -8.32 -9.54
N ALA A 313 24.55 -7.60 -8.42
CA ALA A 313 25.68 -7.09 -7.66
C ALA A 313 26.48 -8.23 -7.01
N VAL A 314 27.81 -8.13 -7.04
CA VAL A 314 28.70 -9.04 -6.31
C VAL A 314 28.59 -8.77 -4.80
N ASP A 315 28.35 -9.82 -4.03
CA ASP A 315 28.23 -9.71 -2.57
C ASP A 315 29.54 -9.21 -1.95
N GLY A 316 29.44 -8.29 -0.98
CA GLY A 316 30.58 -7.65 -0.34
C GLY A 316 31.38 -6.63 -1.17
N ALA A 317 31.22 -6.58 -2.50
CA ALA A 317 31.95 -5.63 -3.36
C ALA A 317 31.36 -4.21 -3.33
N TRP A 318 30.06 -4.09 -3.06
CA TRP A 318 29.35 -2.82 -3.10
C TRP A 318 29.29 -2.14 -1.73
N THR A 319 30.21 -1.21 -1.50
CA THR A 319 30.36 -0.55 -0.20
C THR A 319 30.04 0.92 -0.27
N THR A 320 30.81 1.73 -1.01
CA THR A 320 30.73 3.21 -1.03
C THR A 320 30.32 3.81 -2.37
N GLN A 321 30.33 3.02 -3.44
CA GLN A 321 30.02 3.47 -4.80
C GLN A 321 28.52 3.75 -4.99
N VAL A 322 28.19 4.63 -5.93
CA VAL A 322 26.79 4.94 -6.31
C VAL A 322 26.12 3.75 -6.96
N LEU A 323 26.83 3.07 -7.87
CA LEU A 323 26.39 1.84 -8.52
C LEU A 323 27.31 0.68 -8.08
N PRO A 324 26.84 -0.58 -8.15
CA PRO A 324 27.70 -1.73 -7.94
C PRO A 324 28.95 -1.64 -8.82
N PRO A 325 30.16 -1.83 -8.25
CA PRO A 325 31.39 -1.78 -9.03
C PRO A 325 31.55 -3.01 -9.94
N GLU A 326 30.98 -4.14 -9.54
CA GLU A 326 31.08 -5.42 -10.23
C GLU A 326 29.71 -6.09 -10.34
N TYR A 327 29.50 -6.77 -11.49
CA TYR A 327 28.28 -7.48 -11.81
C TYR A 327 28.57 -8.96 -12.09
N THR A 328 27.70 -9.85 -11.60
CA THR A 328 27.86 -11.29 -11.73
C THR A 328 26.53 -12.01 -11.95
N PHE A 329 26.59 -13.14 -12.66
CA PHE A 329 25.49 -14.12 -12.74
C PHE A 329 25.56 -15.19 -11.65
N GLU A 330 26.61 -15.15 -10.80
CA GLU A 330 26.84 -16.18 -9.79
C GLU A 330 25.70 -16.28 -8.77
N ASN A 331 25.06 -15.15 -8.43
CA ASN A 331 23.89 -15.13 -7.56
C ASN A 331 22.76 -16.06 -8.09
N TYR A 332 22.54 -16.08 -9.41
CA TYR A 332 21.55 -16.96 -10.04
C TYR A 332 22.02 -18.40 -10.18
N ARG A 333 23.33 -18.63 -10.40
CA ARG A 333 23.89 -19.98 -10.38
C ARG A 333 23.74 -20.62 -9.01
N ARG A 334 24.10 -19.90 -7.95
CA ARG A 334 23.91 -20.32 -6.56
C ARG A 334 22.45 -20.56 -6.22
N LEU A 335 21.54 -19.71 -6.70
CA LEU A 335 20.10 -19.86 -6.51
C LEU A 335 19.57 -21.24 -6.98
N VAL A 336 20.11 -21.75 -8.09
CA VAL A 336 19.70 -23.04 -8.68
C VAL A 336 20.54 -24.20 -8.12
N ALA A 337 21.83 -23.98 -7.85
CA ALA A 337 22.74 -25.01 -7.36
C ALA A 337 22.54 -25.34 -5.88
N GLU A 338 22.21 -24.35 -5.05
CA GLU A 338 22.04 -24.51 -3.61
C GLU A 338 20.59 -24.84 -3.26
N SER A 339 20.35 -26.06 -2.76
CA SER A 339 18.99 -26.51 -2.43
C SER A 339 18.26 -25.62 -1.41
N GLN A 340 18.99 -24.94 -0.52
CA GLN A 340 18.41 -24.02 0.47
C GLN A 340 17.86 -22.73 -0.15
N LEU A 341 18.43 -22.28 -1.28
CA LEU A 341 17.98 -21.10 -2.02
C LEU A 341 16.89 -21.46 -3.05
N TRP A 342 16.97 -22.65 -3.63
CA TRP A 342 15.99 -23.13 -4.61
C TRP A 342 14.65 -23.51 -4.00
N LYS A 343 14.64 -24.19 -2.84
CA LYS A 343 13.42 -24.70 -2.17
C LYS A 343 12.37 -23.61 -1.94
N PRO A 344 12.69 -22.41 -1.40
CA PRO A 344 11.72 -21.33 -1.23
C PRO A 344 11.01 -20.93 -2.53
N ILE A 345 11.73 -20.90 -3.66
CA ILE A 345 11.15 -20.54 -4.97
C ILE A 345 10.13 -21.59 -5.39
N VAL A 346 10.50 -22.86 -5.33
CA VAL A 346 9.61 -23.98 -5.67
C VAL A 346 8.36 -23.97 -4.79
N ASN A 347 8.54 -23.73 -3.48
CA ASN A 347 7.41 -23.62 -2.56
C ASN A 347 6.48 -22.47 -2.94
N SER A 348 7.02 -21.26 -3.19
CA SER A 348 6.22 -20.10 -3.58
C SER A 348 5.48 -20.31 -4.89
N VAL A 349 6.13 -20.87 -5.92
CA VAL A 349 5.49 -21.16 -7.21
C VAL A 349 4.43 -22.24 -7.07
N SER A 350 4.72 -23.32 -6.34
CA SER A 350 3.76 -24.40 -6.11
C SER A 350 2.52 -23.90 -5.37
N MET A 351 2.71 -23.07 -4.33
CA MET A 351 1.59 -22.45 -3.61
C MET A 351 0.76 -21.54 -4.53
N ALA A 352 1.40 -20.74 -5.40
CA ALA A 352 0.69 -19.87 -6.34
C ALA A 352 -0.13 -20.66 -7.37
N VAL A 353 0.42 -21.76 -7.89
CA VAL A 353 -0.27 -22.64 -8.85
C VAL A 353 -1.45 -23.36 -8.20
N ILE A 354 -1.31 -23.84 -6.96
CA ILE A 354 -2.41 -24.51 -6.23
C ILE A 354 -3.55 -23.54 -5.92
N ALA A 355 -3.25 -22.24 -5.76
CA ALA A 355 -4.22 -21.21 -5.41
C ALA A 355 -5.00 -20.62 -6.60
N THR A 356 -4.55 -20.86 -7.85
CA THR A 356 -5.18 -20.34 -9.08
C THR A 356 -6.01 -21.44 -9.74
#